data_AF-A0A8T3RI16-F1
#
_entry.id   AF-A0A8T3RI16-F1
#
_cell.length_a   1.000
_cell.length_b   1.000
_cell.length_c   1.000
_cell.angle_alpha   90.00
_cell.angle_beta   90.00
_cell.angle_gamma   90.00
#
_symmetry.space_group_name_H-M   'P 1'
#
loop_
_entity.id
_entity.type
_entity.pdbx_description
1 polymer ?
#
loop_
_entity_poly.entity_id
_entity_poly.type
_entity_poly.pdbx_seq_one_letter_code
_entity_poly.pdbx_strand_id
1 'polypeptide(L)'
;MKHLYCENWDKYFFVGATVLGLYGVYECVYFLTTGDSGDFLSNRIFDSGQLFGETHTGSWFQTIHLGPLTLQRLKSLTGEPGMYAFTILPFWIYALHTKRTAVQGFLLITLVMSTTTTAALGICTYLLIRLIYYGFADKFVYVISGILIFLLAMGLFGNEHILSAYDQIIEDKVTAENQSGASRFANFLTSWEYFLDLPLANQLFGIGFGYIRSHDLVSTVLVNLGIVGFLLTTWIFIYPVVKLGRTQREVGIKASLIVIFVTMIFSKPDFAFLSIWLFLGIAYNEIKRRAEKWPLTIGP
;
A
#
# COMPACT_ATOMS: atom_id res chain seq x y z
N MET A 1 4.91 15.54 26.77
CA MET A 1 5.59 14.88 25.63
C MET A 1 6.11 15.94 24.66
N LYS A 2 7.41 16.26 24.74
CA LYS A 2 8.05 17.38 24.04
C LYS A 2 8.63 16.87 22.71
N HIS A 3 7.78 16.67 21.71
CA HIS A 3 8.05 16.19 20.33
C HIS A 3 7.80 14.69 20.08
N LEU A 4 6.61 14.36 19.55
CA LEU A 4 6.32 13.03 18.96
C LEU A 4 7.01 12.85 17.60
N TYR A 5 7.32 13.95 16.90
CA TYR A 5 7.97 13.93 15.60
C TYR A 5 8.74 15.25 15.33
N CYS A 6 9.89 15.12 14.67
CA CYS A 6 10.73 16.22 14.19
C CYS A 6 10.97 16.09 12.69
N GLU A 7 10.85 17.18 11.94
CA GLU A 7 11.00 17.16 10.46
C GLU A 7 12.37 16.64 9.99
N ASN A 8 13.41 16.86 10.80
CA ASN A 8 14.76 16.36 10.54
C ASN A 8 14.83 14.82 10.51
N TRP A 9 13.81 14.13 11.01
CA TRP A 9 13.74 12.66 10.98
C TRP A 9 13.33 12.11 9.62
N ASP A 10 12.77 12.94 8.73
CA ASP A 10 12.36 12.52 7.38
C ASP A 10 13.51 11.87 6.62
N LYS A 11 14.75 12.35 6.82
CA LYS A 11 15.93 11.74 6.18
C LYS A 11 16.11 10.27 6.58
N TYR A 12 15.86 9.91 7.84
CA TYR A 12 15.99 8.53 8.31
C TYR A 12 14.85 7.66 7.79
N PHE A 13 13.64 8.21 7.70
CA PHE A 13 12.50 7.50 7.12
C PHE A 13 12.72 7.16 5.65
N PHE A 14 13.22 8.12 4.86
CA PHE A 14 13.55 7.87 3.47
C PHE A 14 14.75 6.94 3.30
N VAL A 15 15.78 7.01 4.16
CA VAL A 15 16.87 6.03 4.15
C VAL A 15 16.33 4.63 4.43
N GLY A 16 15.47 4.45 5.43
CA GLY A 16 14.84 3.16 5.73
C GLY A 16 14.02 2.62 4.56
N ALA A 17 13.17 3.45 3.94
CA ALA A 17 12.38 3.07 2.77
C ALA A 17 13.28 2.69 1.57
N THR A 18 14.36 3.45 1.33
CA THR A 18 15.32 3.15 0.26
C THR A 18 16.06 1.85 0.52
N VAL A 19 16.54 1.60 1.75
CA VAL A 19 17.21 0.34 2.12
C VAL A 19 16.25 -0.84 1.93
N LEU A 20 14.99 -0.70 2.33
CA LEU A 20 13.98 -1.73 2.11
C LEU A 20 13.78 -2.01 0.61
N GLY A 21 13.71 -0.97 -0.23
CA GLY A 21 13.62 -1.14 -1.68
C GLY A 21 14.87 -1.74 -2.31
N LEU A 22 16.06 -1.33 -1.87
CA LEU A 22 17.34 -1.86 -2.38
C LEU A 22 17.48 -3.35 -2.08
N TYR A 23 17.06 -3.78 -0.89
CA TYR A 23 17.02 -5.19 -0.54
C TYR A 23 16.07 -5.98 -1.45
N GLY A 24 14.88 -5.43 -1.74
CA GLY A 24 13.94 -6.07 -2.67
C GLY A 24 14.48 -6.17 -4.10
N VAL A 25 15.19 -5.14 -4.58
CA VAL A 25 15.86 -5.19 -5.89
C VAL A 25 16.98 -6.22 -5.90
N TYR A 26 17.76 -6.31 -4.83
CA TYR A 26 18.77 -7.33 -4.66
C TYR A 26 18.18 -8.74 -4.76
N GLU A 27 17.06 -9.03 -4.07
CA GLU A 27 16.40 -10.34 -4.17
C GLU A 27 15.99 -10.65 -5.61
N CYS A 28 15.37 -9.69 -6.32
CA CYS A 28 14.99 -9.88 -7.72
C CYS A 28 16.20 -10.16 -8.62
N VAL A 29 17.32 -9.45 -8.44
CA VAL A 29 18.55 -9.66 -9.22
C VAL A 29 19.18 -11.01 -8.88
N TYR A 30 19.21 -11.38 -7.60
CA TYR A 30 19.72 -12.68 -7.17
C TYR A 30 18.92 -13.82 -7.79
N PHE A 31 17.59 -13.74 -7.74
CA PHE A 31 16.69 -14.72 -8.36
C PHE A 31 16.92 -14.82 -9.86
N LEU A 32 17.10 -13.70 -10.57
CA LEU A 32 17.41 -13.70 -11.99
C LEU A 32 18.71 -14.45 -12.33
N THR A 33 19.69 -14.44 -11.42
CA THR A 33 20.99 -15.11 -11.64
C THR A 33 21.04 -16.56 -11.18
N THR A 34 20.26 -16.94 -10.15
CA THR A 34 20.37 -18.25 -9.49
C THR A 34 19.14 -19.13 -9.66
N GLY A 35 17.97 -18.53 -9.90
CA GLY A 35 16.68 -19.23 -9.81
C GLY A 35 16.16 -19.42 -8.38
N ASP A 36 16.94 -19.04 -7.35
CA ASP A 36 16.68 -19.33 -5.94
C ASP A 36 16.37 -18.07 -5.09
N SER A 37 16.02 -18.28 -3.81
CA SER A 37 15.74 -17.20 -2.85
C SER A 37 17.03 -16.46 -2.52
N GLY A 38 17.05 -15.14 -2.73
CA GLY A 38 18.12 -14.27 -2.20
C GLY A 38 17.96 -13.92 -0.72
N ASP A 39 16.94 -14.44 -0.03
CA ASP A 39 16.64 -14.06 1.36
C ASP A 39 17.63 -14.64 2.37
N PHE A 40 18.78 -13.99 2.51
CA PHE A 40 19.80 -14.34 3.51
C PHE A 40 19.57 -13.69 4.88
N LEU A 41 18.73 -12.65 4.96
CA LEU A 41 18.62 -11.82 6.16
C LEU A 41 17.49 -12.29 7.08
N SER A 42 16.37 -12.71 6.50
CA SER A 42 15.20 -13.14 7.26
C SER A 42 15.20 -14.65 7.51
N ASN A 43 15.88 -15.42 6.64
CA ASN A 43 16.03 -16.88 6.71
C ASN A 43 14.70 -17.60 7.06
N ARG A 44 13.60 -17.12 6.47
CA ARG A 44 12.26 -17.66 6.73
C ARG A 44 12.08 -18.95 5.96
N ILE A 45 11.75 -20.02 6.67
CA ILE A 45 11.32 -21.30 6.10
C ILE A 45 9.81 -21.35 6.24
N PHE A 46 9.08 -21.23 5.12
CA PHE A 46 7.60 -21.28 5.12
C PHE A 46 7.06 -22.69 4.86
N ASP A 47 7.87 -23.58 4.30
CA ASP A 47 7.50 -24.98 4.07
C ASP A 47 8.68 -25.90 4.44
N SER A 48 8.46 -26.80 5.39
CA SER A 48 9.40 -27.84 5.77
C SER A 48 9.27 -29.10 4.90
N GLY A 49 8.88 -28.94 3.63
CA GLY A 49 8.89 -30.00 2.62
C GLY A 49 7.85 -31.11 2.85
N GLN A 50 6.78 -30.88 3.62
CA GLN A 50 5.83 -31.96 3.96
C GLN A 50 4.83 -32.30 2.85
N LEU A 51 4.63 -31.43 1.85
CA LEU A 51 3.66 -31.67 0.78
C LEU A 51 4.28 -31.96 -0.60
N PHE A 52 5.52 -31.52 -0.87
CA PHE A 52 6.13 -31.66 -2.21
C PHE A 52 7.61 -32.09 -2.23
N GLY A 53 8.17 -32.53 -1.11
CA GLY A 53 9.49 -33.19 -1.09
C GLY A 53 10.72 -32.29 -1.25
N GLU A 54 10.54 -30.98 -1.44
CA GLU A 54 11.63 -30.00 -1.43
C GLU A 54 11.43 -28.97 -0.31
N THR A 55 12.43 -28.84 0.56
CA THR A 55 12.51 -27.73 1.53
C THR A 55 12.71 -26.44 0.77
N HIS A 56 11.62 -25.70 0.52
CA HIS A 56 11.72 -24.34 0.00
C HIS A 56 12.19 -23.41 1.13
N THR A 57 13.50 -23.21 1.21
CA THR A 57 14.10 -22.16 2.05
C THR A 57 13.82 -20.81 1.40
N GLY A 58 12.88 -20.06 1.95
CA GLY A 58 12.60 -18.70 1.52
C GLY A 58 11.14 -18.29 1.65
N SER A 59 10.95 -16.99 1.73
CA SER A 59 9.67 -16.29 1.65
C SER A 59 8.80 -16.75 0.47
N TRP A 60 7.46 -16.73 0.59
CA TRP A 60 6.50 -17.14 -0.47
C TRP A 60 6.93 -16.60 -1.84
N PHE A 61 7.28 -17.50 -2.75
CA PHE A 61 7.73 -17.14 -4.08
C PHE A 61 6.52 -16.87 -4.97
N GLN A 62 6.45 -15.63 -5.45
CA GLN A 62 5.48 -15.25 -6.45
C GLN A 62 6.27 -14.78 -7.67
N THR A 63 6.17 -15.51 -8.77
CA THR A 63 6.83 -15.22 -10.04
C THR A 63 5.83 -14.66 -11.05
N ILE A 64 6.36 -13.98 -12.06
CA ILE A 64 5.65 -13.55 -13.27
C ILE A 64 6.41 -14.13 -14.45
N HIS A 65 5.68 -14.71 -15.39
CA HIS A 65 6.25 -15.27 -16.61
C HIS A 65 6.02 -14.29 -17.76
N LEU A 66 7.08 -13.61 -18.18
CA LEU A 66 7.10 -12.73 -19.35
C LEU A 66 7.77 -13.48 -20.51
N GLY A 67 6.99 -14.28 -21.24
CA GLY A 67 7.52 -15.18 -22.26
C GLY A 67 8.49 -16.21 -21.65
N PRO A 68 9.74 -16.33 -22.13
CA PRO A 68 10.72 -17.27 -21.57
C PRO A 68 11.34 -16.77 -20.24
N LEU A 69 11.13 -15.50 -19.87
CA LEU A 69 11.73 -14.90 -18.69
C LEU A 69 10.81 -15.10 -17.48
N THR A 70 11.33 -15.73 -16.43
CA THR A 70 10.64 -15.81 -15.15
C THR A 70 11.22 -14.76 -14.21
N LEU A 71 10.38 -13.82 -13.77
CA LEU A 71 10.76 -12.74 -12.85
C LEU A 71 10.14 -12.97 -11.48
N GLN A 72 10.93 -12.83 -10.42
CA GLN A 72 10.39 -12.76 -9.06
C GLN A 72 9.76 -11.38 -8.82
N ARG A 73 8.54 -11.38 -8.27
CA ARG A 73 7.86 -10.17 -7.83
C ARG A 73 8.56 -9.57 -6.61
N LEU A 74 8.80 -8.27 -6.64
CA LEU A 74 9.53 -7.60 -5.57
C LEU A 74 8.73 -7.63 -4.24
N LYS A 75 9.35 -8.17 -3.19
CA LYS A 75 8.76 -8.32 -1.84
C LYS A 75 9.62 -7.83 -0.70
N SER A 76 10.96 -7.87 -0.83
CA SER A 76 11.88 -7.46 0.23
C SER A 76 11.58 -8.19 1.57
N LEU A 77 11.99 -7.60 2.70
CA LEU A 77 11.84 -8.15 4.05
C LEU A 77 10.37 -8.29 4.53
N THR A 78 9.40 -7.81 3.75
CA THR A 78 7.98 -7.88 4.12
C THR A 78 7.37 -9.26 3.90
N GLY A 79 8.02 -10.13 3.14
CA GLY A 79 7.58 -11.51 2.90
C GLY A 79 6.52 -11.67 1.80
N GLU A 80 5.78 -10.63 1.45
CA GLU A 80 4.80 -10.66 0.36
C GLU A 80 4.82 -9.35 -0.42
N PRO A 81 4.78 -9.38 -1.77
CA PRO A 81 4.77 -8.17 -2.58
C PRO A 81 3.70 -7.14 -2.16
N GLY A 82 2.50 -7.61 -1.76
CA GLY A 82 1.40 -6.72 -1.34
C GLY A 82 1.72 -5.95 -0.05
N MET A 83 2.44 -6.60 0.87
CA MET A 83 2.88 -6.01 2.13
C MET A 83 3.98 -4.96 1.90
N TYR A 84 4.88 -5.24 0.96
CA TYR A 84 5.87 -4.27 0.49
C TYR A 84 5.20 -3.02 -0.08
N ALA A 85 4.27 -3.21 -1.02
CA ALA A 85 3.56 -2.11 -1.66
C ALA A 85 2.83 -1.24 -0.63
N PHE A 86 2.09 -1.86 0.29
CA PHE A 86 1.39 -1.15 1.35
C PHE A 86 2.33 -0.33 2.25
N THR A 87 3.52 -0.86 2.54
CA THR A 87 4.53 -0.16 3.35
C THR A 87 5.13 1.04 2.61
N ILE A 88 5.48 0.88 1.33
CA ILE A 88 6.23 1.86 0.54
C ILE A 88 5.37 2.96 -0.09
N LEU A 89 4.11 2.67 -0.41
CA LEU A 89 3.17 3.64 -1.01
C LEU A 89 3.15 5.02 -0.32
N PRO A 90 2.95 5.12 1.00
CA PRO A 90 2.88 6.43 1.64
C PRO A 90 4.24 7.16 1.64
N PHE A 91 5.36 6.44 1.64
CA PHE A 91 6.69 7.04 1.49
C PHE A 91 6.93 7.57 0.07
N TRP A 92 6.49 6.84 -0.95
CA TRP A 92 6.58 7.30 -2.34
C TRP A 92 5.79 8.60 -2.56
N ILE A 93 4.55 8.65 -2.07
CA ILE A 93 3.70 9.84 -2.12
C ILE A 93 4.37 11.01 -1.38
N TYR A 94 4.89 10.75 -0.18
CA TYR A 94 5.52 11.79 0.62
C TYR A 94 6.85 12.29 0.02
N ALA A 95 7.63 11.41 -0.61
CA ALA A 95 8.87 11.77 -1.32
C ALA A 95 8.58 12.75 -2.47
N LEU A 96 7.47 12.53 -3.18
CA LEU A 96 7.04 13.37 -4.29
C LEU A 96 6.70 14.79 -3.80
N HIS A 97 5.91 14.91 -2.73
CA HIS A 97 5.52 16.20 -2.17
C HIS A 97 6.67 16.93 -1.43
N THR A 98 7.71 16.20 -1.01
CA THR A 98 8.92 16.77 -0.42
C THR A 98 10.05 17.00 -1.44
N LYS A 99 9.77 16.85 -2.75
CA LYS A 99 10.68 17.10 -3.88
C LYS A 99 11.94 16.22 -3.88
N ARG A 100 11.88 15.02 -3.33
CA ARG A 100 12.98 14.04 -3.33
C ARG A 100 12.92 13.16 -4.58
N THR A 101 13.22 13.74 -5.73
CA THR A 101 13.00 13.13 -7.06
C THR A 101 13.69 11.77 -7.23
N ALA A 102 14.94 11.63 -6.79
CA ALA A 102 15.67 10.35 -6.87
C ALA A 102 15.01 9.24 -6.06
N VAL A 103 14.63 9.54 -4.81
CA VAL A 103 13.94 8.58 -3.92
C VAL A 103 12.56 8.25 -4.47
N GLN A 104 11.81 9.26 -4.93
CA GLN A 104 10.50 9.06 -5.56
C GLN A 104 10.59 8.12 -6.76
N GLY A 105 11.52 8.37 -7.69
CA GLY A 105 11.70 7.55 -8.89
C GLY A 105 12.06 6.11 -8.53
N PHE A 106 13.01 5.95 -7.62
CA PHE A 106 13.41 4.64 -7.11
C PHE A 106 12.24 3.87 -6.48
N LEU A 107 11.52 4.48 -5.53
CA LEU A 107 10.38 3.84 -4.88
C LEU A 107 9.28 3.49 -5.88
N LEU A 108 9.02 4.35 -6.88
CA LEU A 108 8.04 4.06 -7.94
C LEU A 108 8.44 2.80 -8.74
N ILE A 109 9.70 2.70 -9.15
CA ILE A 109 10.21 1.52 -9.86
C ILE A 109 9.98 0.27 -9.01
N THR A 110 10.34 0.31 -7.72
CA THR A 110 10.13 -0.86 -6.84
C THR A 110 8.65 -1.22 -6.64
N LEU A 111 7.76 -0.22 -6.60
CA LEU A 111 6.31 -0.44 -6.52
C LEU A 111 5.79 -1.13 -7.79
N VAL A 112 6.23 -0.69 -8.97
CA VAL A 112 5.88 -1.32 -10.25
C VAL A 112 6.42 -2.75 -10.30
N MET A 113 7.66 -2.99 -9.89
CA MET A 113 8.26 -4.33 -9.82
C MET A 113 7.56 -5.27 -8.83
N SER A 114 6.84 -4.75 -7.83
CA SER A 114 6.02 -5.58 -6.93
C SER A 114 4.82 -6.21 -7.64
N THR A 115 4.35 -5.58 -8.73
CA THR A 115 3.24 -6.03 -9.58
C THR A 115 2.01 -6.48 -8.79
N THR A 116 1.67 -5.75 -7.73
CA THR A 116 0.53 -6.06 -6.84
C THR A 116 -0.73 -5.27 -7.20
N THR A 117 -1.90 -5.83 -6.89
CA THR A 117 -3.16 -5.06 -6.83
C THR A 117 -3.06 -3.90 -5.85
N THR A 118 -2.38 -4.10 -4.72
CA THR A 118 -2.15 -3.08 -3.68
C THR A 118 -1.39 -1.86 -4.22
N ALA A 119 -0.29 -2.07 -4.96
CA ALA A 119 0.45 -0.98 -5.59
C ALA A 119 -0.39 -0.26 -6.64
N ALA A 120 -1.09 -1.00 -7.50
CA ALA A 120 -1.96 -0.42 -8.52
C ALA A 120 -3.08 0.43 -7.88
N LEU A 121 -3.80 -0.12 -6.89
CA LEU A 121 -4.85 0.59 -6.16
C LEU A 121 -4.31 1.86 -5.50
N GLY A 122 -3.17 1.78 -4.82
CA GLY A 122 -2.58 2.93 -4.13
C GLY A 122 -2.11 4.02 -5.09
N ILE A 123 -1.47 3.64 -6.21
CA ILE A 123 -1.05 4.58 -7.27
C ILE A 123 -2.29 5.22 -7.91
N CYS A 124 -3.30 4.45 -8.30
CA CYS A 124 -4.54 4.98 -8.89
C CYS A 124 -5.24 5.93 -7.93
N THR A 125 -5.37 5.56 -6.65
CA THR A 125 -5.96 6.42 -5.62
C THR A 125 -5.19 7.73 -5.48
N TYR A 126 -3.86 7.67 -5.48
CA TYR A 126 -3.03 8.87 -5.44
C TYR A 126 -3.20 9.76 -6.68
N LEU A 127 -3.26 9.16 -7.88
CA LEU A 127 -3.47 9.89 -9.13
C LEU A 127 -4.83 10.61 -9.13
N LEU A 128 -5.88 9.96 -8.63
CA LEU A 128 -7.20 10.59 -8.46
C LEU A 128 -7.14 11.77 -7.48
N ILE A 129 -6.47 11.62 -6.34
CA ILE A 129 -6.27 12.71 -5.37
C ILE A 129 -5.52 13.86 -6.03
N ARG A 130 -4.44 13.56 -6.75
CA ARG A 130 -3.62 14.56 -7.44
C ARG A 130 -4.42 15.29 -8.52
N LEU A 131 -5.24 14.57 -9.27
CA LEU A 131 -6.15 15.14 -10.26
C LEU A 131 -7.16 16.08 -9.61
N ILE A 132 -7.73 15.71 -8.46
CA ILE A 132 -8.68 16.56 -7.71
C ILE A 132 -8.00 17.82 -7.18
N TYR A 133 -6.76 17.72 -6.67
CA TYR A 133 -6.06 18.86 -6.05
C TYR A 133 -5.39 19.81 -7.04
N TYR A 134 -4.84 19.31 -8.15
CA TYR A 134 -4.02 20.08 -9.09
C TYR A 134 -4.60 20.16 -10.51
N GLY A 135 -5.65 19.39 -10.81
CA GLY A 135 -6.29 19.35 -12.12
C GLY A 135 -5.49 18.59 -13.19
N PHE A 136 -6.02 18.57 -14.41
CA PHE A 136 -5.43 17.88 -15.58
C PHE A 136 -4.15 18.56 -16.12
N ALA A 137 -3.89 19.82 -15.76
CA ALA A 137 -2.72 20.56 -16.21
C ALA A 137 -1.42 20.20 -15.46
N ASP A 138 -1.51 19.35 -14.44
CA ASP A 138 -0.33 18.89 -13.71
C ASP A 138 0.55 17.99 -14.59
N LYS A 139 1.82 18.38 -14.73
CA LYS A 139 2.80 17.70 -15.60
C LYS A 139 2.94 16.21 -15.30
N PHE A 140 2.82 15.80 -14.04
CA PHE A 140 3.00 14.41 -13.66
C PHE A 140 1.80 13.56 -14.04
N VAL A 141 0.58 14.09 -13.87
CA VAL A 141 -0.65 13.44 -14.36
C VAL A 141 -0.54 13.27 -15.88
N TYR A 142 -0.14 14.32 -16.60
CA TYR A 142 0.04 14.26 -18.04
C TYR A 142 1.06 13.19 -18.48
N VAL A 143 2.23 13.14 -17.84
CA VAL A 143 3.27 12.14 -18.15
C VAL A 143 2.79 10.71 -17.89
N ILE A 144 2.13 10.47 -16.75
CA ILE A 144 1.65 9.12 -16.42
C ILE A 144 0.49 8.70 -17.34
N SER A 145 -0.47 9.58 -17.60
CA SER A 145 -1.54 9.32 -18.56
C SER A 145 -0.97 9.05 -19.95
N GLY A 146 0.06 9.80 -20.38
CA GLY A 146 0.77 9.56 -21.63
C GLY A 146 1.43 8.18 -21.69
N ILE A 147 2.11 7.76 -20.61
CA ILE A 147 2.70 6.41 -20.52
C ILE A 147 1.61 5.34 -20.59
N LEU A 148 0.51 5.51 -19.85
CA LEU A 148 -0.59 4.55 -19.83
C LEU A 148 -1.22 4.41 -21.23
N ILE A 149 -1.50 5.53 -21.91
CA ILE A 149 -2.05 5.55 -23.27
C ILE A 149 -1.07 4.91 -24.25
N PHE A 150 0.24 5.20 -24.12
CA PHE A 150 1.27 4.61 -24.95
C PHE A 150 1.33 3.09 -24.80
N LEU A 151 1.30 2.58 -23.56
CA LEU A 151 1.28 1.14 -23.30
C LEU A 151 0.01 0.47 -23.85
N LEU A 152 -1.16 1.10 -23.68
CA LEU A 152 -2.42 0.63 -24.26
C LEU A 152 -2.37 0.61 -25.78
N ALA A 153 -1.83 1.67 -26.40
CA ALA A 153 -1.64 1.73 -27.85
C ALA A 153 -0.71 0.61 -28.34
N MET A 154 0.43 0.39 -27.66
CA MET A 154 1.34 -0.70 -28.00
C MET A 154 0.69 -2.09 -27.88
N GLY A 155 -0.19 -2.30 -26.89
CA GLY A 155 -1.00 -3.51 -26.79
C GLY A 155 -1.97 -3.67 -27.97
N LEU A 156 -2.69 -2.60 -28.32
CA LEU A 156 -3.62 -2.58 -29.46
C LEU A 156 -2.94 -2.81 -30.82
N PHE A 157 -1.67 -2.41 -30.97
CA PHE A 157 -0.89 -2.65 -32.19
C PHE A 157 -0.25 -4.06 -32.26
N GLY A 158 -0.69 -5.00 -31.42
CA GLY A 158 -0.42 -6.43 -31.61
C GLY A 158 0.95 -6.91 -31.13
N ASN A 159 1.60 -6.21 -30.20
CA ASN A 159 2.80 -6.75 -29.57
C ASN A 159 2.41 -7.81 -28.53
N GLU A 160 2.57 -9.09 -28.89
CA GLU A 160 2.20 -10.26 -28.07
C GLU A 160 2.84 -10.25 -26.66
N HIS A 161 4.05 -9.69 -26.50
CA HIS A 161 4.70 -9.57 -25.20
C HIS A 161 4.04 -8.51 -24.31
N ILE A 162 3.53 -7.43 -24.91
CA ILE A 162 2.83 -6.37 -24.18
C ILE A 162 1.40 -6.82 -23.87
N LEU A 163 0.76 -7.54 -24.80
CA LEU A 163 -0.55 -8.13 -24.59
C LEU A 163 -0.51 -9.16 -23.45
N SER A 164 0.43 -10.11 -23.47
CA SER A 164 0.58 -11.08 -22.37
C SER A 164 0.94 -10.45 -21.02
N ALA A 165 1.73 -9.38 -21.01
CA ALA A 165 1.97 -8.60 -19.80
C ALA A 165 0.71 -7.86 -19.32
N TYR A 166 -0.09 -7.32 -20.25
CA TYR A 166 -1.38 -6.69 -19.95
C TYR A 166 -2.36 -7.70 -19.37
N ASP A 167 -2.46 -8.89 -19.96
CA ASP A 167 -3.38 -9.94 -19.52
C ASP A 167 -3.05 -10.35 -18.08
N GLN A 168 -1.79 -10.64 -17.77
CA GLN A 168 -1.36 -11.02 -16.42
C GLN A 168 -1.44 -9.90 -15.37
N ILE A 169 -1.23 -8.65 -15.77
CA ILE A 169 -1.16 -7.51 -14.83
C ILE A 169 -2.53 -6.86 -14.63
N ILE A 170 -3.38 -6.84 -15.66
CA ILE A 170 -4.64 -6.11 -15.69
C ILE A 170 -5.81 -7.06 -15.88
N GLU A 171 -5.85 -7.85 -16.96
CA GLU A 171 -7.03 -8.68 -17.27
C GLU A 171 -7.32 -9.72 -16.20
N ASP A 172 -6.34 -10.56 -15.85
CA ASP A 172 -6.45 -11.59 -14.81
C ASP A 172 -6.89 -11.00 -13.45
N LYS A 173 -6.56 -9.74 -13.20
CA LYS A 173 -6.91 -9.03 -11.96
C LYS A 173 -8.28 -8.38 -11.99
N VAL A 174 -8.77 -8.01 -13.18
CA VAL A 174 -10.07 -7.35 -13.39
C VAL A 174 -11.17 -8.38 -13.63
N THR A 175 -10.90 -9.48 -14.34
CA THR A 175 -11.86 -10.56 -14.62
C THR A 175 -12.17 -11.44 -13.41
N ALA A 176 -11.45 -11.25 -12.30
CA ALA A 176 -11.58 -12.02 -11.06
C ALA A 176 -11.35 -13.54 -11.22
N GLU A 177 -10.79 -13.98 -12.36
CA GLU A 177 -10.31 -15.36 -12.54
C GLU A 177 -9.09 -15.66 -11.66
N ASN A 178 -8.46 -14.62 -11.08
CA ASN A 178 -7.50 -14.75 -10.01
C ASN A 178 -8.14 -15.37 -8.75
N GLN A 179 -7.74 -16.60 -8.42
CA GLN A 179 -8.10 -17.34 -7.20
C GLN A 179 -7.94 -16.49 -5.91
N SER A 180 -6.98 -15.54 -5.89
CA SER A 180 -6.78 -14.62 -4.77
C SER A 180 -7.84 -13.52 -4.67
N GLY A 181 -8.39 -13.03 -5.77
CA GLY A 181 -9.45 -12.02 -5.77
C GLY A 181 -10.79 -12.60 -5.33
N ALA A 182 -11.17 -13.74 -5.93
CA ALA A 182 -12.40 -14.46 -5.59
C ALA A 182 -12.42 -14.91 -4.12
N SER A 183 -11.32 -15.45 -3.58
CA SER A 183 -11.24 -15.84 -2.17
C SER A 183 -11.35 -14.65 -1.21
N ARG A 184 -10.77 -13.49 -1.55
CA ARG A 184 -10.93 -12.26 -0.74
C ARG A 184 -12.37 -11.77 -0.72
N PHE A 185 -13.05 -11.76 -1.87
CA PHE A 185 -14.44 -11.35 -1.94
C PHE A 185 -15.38 -12.32 -1.21
N ALA A 186 -15.14 -13.63 -1.34
CA ALA A 186 -15.86 -14.64 -0.57
C ALA A 186 -15.65 -14.46 0.94
N ASN A 187 -14.41 -14.24 1.39
CA ASN A 187 -14.12 -13.98 2.81
C ASN A 187 -14.82 -12.71 3.33
N PHE A 188 -14.90 -11.67 2.49
CA PHE A 188 -15.66 -10.46 2.81
C PHE A 188 -17.15 -10.76 2.98
N LEU A 189 -17.77 -11.46 2.02
CA LEU A 189 -19.19 -11.81 2.08
C LEU A 189 -19.52 -12.66 3.30
N THR A 190 -18.73 -13.71 3.57
CA THR A 190 -18.91 -14.56 4.75
C THR A 190 -18.80 -13.75 6.04
N SER A 191 -17.81 -12.86 6.14
CA SER A 191 -17.63 -12.02 7.33
C SER A 191 -18.73 -10.98 7.49
N TRP A 192 -19.27 -10.48 6.37
CA TRP A 192 -20.37 -9.53 6.33
C TRP A 192 -21.70 -10.17 6.74
N GLU A 193 -22.04 -11.33 6.17
CA GLU A 193 -23.22 -12.11 6.56
C GLU A 193 -23.14 -12.48 8.05
N TYR A 194 -21.98 -12.96 8.49
CA TYR A 194 -21.75 -13.23 9.91
C TYR A 194 -22.02 -12.01 10.80
N PHE A 195 -21.54 -10.82 10.41
CA PHE A 195 -21.79 -9.59 11.14
C PHE A 195 -23.29 -9.24 11.22
N LEU A 196 -24.03 -9.43 10.12
CA LEU A 196 -25.47 -9.16 10.07
C LEU A 196 -26.30 -10.11 10.94
N ASP A 197 -25.83 -11.34 11.16
CA ASP A 197 -26.48 -12.33 12.01
C ASP A 197 -26.20 -12.13 13.51
N LEU A 198 -25.28 -11.24 13.88
CA LEU A 198 -24.96 -10.97 15.27
C LEU A 198 -26.09 -10.23 16.01
N PRO A 199 -26.25 -10.46 17.33
CA PRO A 199 -27.12 -9.63 18.16
C PRO A 199 -26.75 -8.15 18.09
N LEU A 200 -27.73 -7.25 18.25
CA LEU A 200 -27.55 -5.81 18.10
C LEU A 200 -26.40 -5.24 18.97
N ALA A 201 -26.22 -5.74 20.19
CA ALA A 201 -25.12 -5.30 21.06
C ALA A 201 -23.74 -5.61 20.44
N ASN A 202 -23.58 -6.80 19.85
CA ASN A 202 -22.36 -7.21 19.16
C ASN A 202 -22.19 -6.47 17.83
N GLN A 203 -23.26 -6.11 17.13
CA GLN A 203 -23.15 -5.26 15.94
C GLN A 203 -22.63 -3.86 16.28
N LEU A 204 -23.04 -3.30 17.43
CA LEU A 204 -22.61 -1.97 17.86
C LEU A 204 -21.18 -1.95 18.39
N PHE A 205 -20.80 -2.93 19.23
CA PHE A 205 -19.53 -2.92 19.97
C PHE A 205 -18.52 -4.00 19.57
N GLY A 206 -18.91 -4.90 18.66
CA GLY A 206 -18.08 -6.02 18.24
C GLY A 206 -18.11 -7.18 19.23
N ILE A 207 -17.44 -8.26 18.86
CA ILE A 207 -17.25 -9.45 19.70
C ILE A 207 -15.98 -9.33 20.55
N GLY A 208 -14.94 -8.71 19.99
CA GLY A 208 -13.61 -8.68 20.57
C GLY A 208 -12.53 -8.66 19.50
N PHE A 209 -11.41 -8.04 19.84
CA PHE A 209 -10.28 -7.92 18.91
C PHE A 209 -9.66 -9.28 18.56
N GLY A 210 -9.47 -9.52 17.26
CA GLY A 210 -8.83 -10.75 16.76
C GLY A 210 -9.79 -11.93 16.58
N TYR A 211 -11.11 -11.72 16.68
CA TYR A 211 -12.09 -12.77 16.46
C TYR A 211 -12.12 -13.24 15.00
N ILE A 212 -12.17 -12.30 14.04
CA ILE A 212 -12.00 -12.59 12.61
C ILE A 212 -10.81 -11.79 12.05
N ARG A 213 -10.10 -12.42 11.11
CA ARG A 213 -9.06 -11.79 10.29
C ARG A 213 -9.44 -11.92 8.81
N SER A 214 -10.15 -10.92 8.29
CA SER A 214 -10.45 -10.83 6.85
C SER A 214 -9.28 -10.16 6.09
N HIS A 215 -9.38 -10.12 4.76
CA HIS A 215 -8.48 -9.41 3.86
C HIS A 215 -8.88 -7.95 3.62
N ASP A 216 -9.94 -7.46 4.27
CA ASP A 216 -10.44 -6.10 4.17
C ASP A 216 -10.69 -5.47 5.56
N LEU A 217 -10.58 -4.15 5.68
CA LEU A 217 -10.68 -3.46 6.97
C LEU A 217 -12.12 -3.42 7.48
N VAL A 218 -13.07 -3.32 6.56
CA VAL A 218 -14.47 -3.09 6.88
C VAL A 218 -15.01 -4.27 7.67
N SER A 219 -14.97 -5.48 7.10
CA SER A 219 -15.47 -6.67 7.75
C SER A 219 -14.66 -7.03 9.00
N THR A 220 -13.33 -6.88 8.95
CA THR A 220 -12.44 -7.14 10.09
C THR A 220 -12.80 -6.24 11.28
N VAL A 221 -12.99 -4.94 11.07
CA VAL A 221 -13.29 -4.00 12.16
C VAL A 221 -14.74 -4.12 12.61
N LEU A 222 -15.69 -4.32 11.70
CA LEU A 222 -17.10 -4.47 12.07
C LEU A 222 -17.33 -5.69 12.96
N VAL A 223 -16.77 -6.84 12.63
CA VAL A 223 -16.93 -8.04 13.48
C VAL A 223 -16.21 -7.87 14.82
N ASN A 224 -14.98 -7.35 14.79
CA ASN A 224 -14.14 -7.30 15.99
C ASN A 224 -14.53 -6.16 16.94
N LEU A 225 -14.90 -4.98 16.43
CA LEU A 225 -15.10 -3.74 17.20
C LEU A 225 -16.49 -3.08 16.96
N GLY A 226 -17.31 -3.65 16.10
CA GLY A 226 -18.65 -3.14 15.80
C GLY A 226 -18.66 -1.83 15.00
N ILE A 227 -19.86 -1.29 14.81
CA ILE A 227 -20.08 -0.01 14.12
C ILE A 227 -19.37 1.13 14.85
N VAL A 228 -19.41 1.16 16.19
CA VAL A 228 -18.76 2.22 16.97
C VAL A 228 -17.26 2.19 16.75
N GLY A 229 -16.64 1.00 16.83
CA GLY A 229 -15.22 0.82 16.55
C GLY A 229 -14.86 1.25 15.12
N PHE A 230 -15.66 0.84 14.13
CA PHE A 230 -15.45 1.22 12.73
C PHE A 230 -15.49 2.74 12.51
N LEU A 231 -16.46 3.44 13.12
CA LEU A 231 -16.55 4.89 13.05
C LEU A 231 -15.36 5.57 13.71
N LEU A 232 -14.92 5.08 14.88
CA LEU A 232 -13.74 5.61 15.56
C LEU A 232 -12.45 5.38 14.76
N THR A 233 -12.25 4.18 14.20
CA THR A 233 -11.13 3.86 13.32
C THR A 233 -11.14 4.77 12.09
N THR A 234 -12.28 4.91 11.43
CA THR A 234 -12.43 5.82 10.28
C THR A 234 -12.10 7.26 10.67
N TRP A 235 -12.59 7.72 11.82
CA TRP A 235 -12.34 9.07 12.32
C TRP A 235 -10.85 9.35 12.56
N ILE A 236 -10.07 8.37 13.06
CA ILE A 236 -8.62 8.51 13.26
C ILE A 236 -7.90 8.91 11.97
N PHE A 237 -8.32 8.38 10.81
CA PHE A 237 -7.76 8.70 9.50
C PHE A 237 -8.35 9.96 8.89
N ILE A 238 -9.67 10.18 9.00
CA ILE A 238 -10.34 11.29 8.34
C ILE A 238 -10.09 12.63 9.04
N TYR A 239 -10.04 12.65 10.38
CA TYR A 239 -9.79 13.87 11.15
C TYR A 239 -8.55 14.65 10.67
N PRO A 240 -7.35 14.04 10.55
CA PRO A 240 -6.20 14.77 10.07
C PRO A 240 -6.32 15.22 8.61
N VAL A 241 -6.97 14.43 7.75
CA VAL A 241 -7.19 14.79 6.34
C VAL A 241 -7.99 16.09 6.22
N VAL A 242 -9.02 16.26 7.05
CA VAL A 242 -9.85 17.47 7.08
C VAL A 242 -9.11 18.65 7.73
N LYS A 243 -8.33 18.40 8.79
CA LYS A 243 -7.75 19.47 9.62
C LYS A 243 -6.42 20.03 9.09
N LEU A 244 -5.62 19.22 8.38
CA LEU A 244 -4.36 19.67 7.78
C LEU A 244 -4.59 20.79 6.74
N GLY A 245 -3.59 21.64 6.53
CA GLY A 245 -3.65 22.74 5.56
C GLY A 245 -3.52 22.31 4.09
N ARG A 246 -2.99 23.22 3.28
CA ARG A 246 -2.84 23.06 1.81
C ARG A 246 -1.38 23.25 1.34
N THR A 247 -0.42 23.30 2.25
CA THR A 247 0.99 23.30 1.83
C THR A 247 1.32 22.00 1.11
N GLN A 248 2.31 22.02 0.21
CA GLN A 248 2.70 20.83 -0.57
C GLN A 248 2.96 19.60 0.31
N ARG A 249 3.64 19.79 1.43
CA ARG A 249 3.90 18.75 2.43
C ARG A 249 2.61 18.23 3.06
N GLU A 250 1.73 19.12 3.51
CA GLU A 250 0.46 18.74 4.13
C GLU A 250 -0.43 17.97 3.15
N VAL A 251 -0.50 18.39 1.88
CA VAL A 251 -1.21 17.66 0.83
C VAL A 251 -0.62 16.26 0.66
N GLY A 252 0.72 16.13 0.69
CA GLY A 252 1.38 14.82 0.66
C GLY A 252 1.00 13.94 1.85
N ILE A 253 0.96 14.49 3.06
CA ILE A 253 0.53 13.76 4.27
C ILE A 253 -0.94 13.31 4.13
N LYS A 254 -1.83 14.20 3.68
CA LYS A 254 -3.25 13.87 3.41
C LYS A 254 -3.36 12.73 2.41
N ALA A 255 -2.65 12.85 1.30
CA ALA A 255 -2.68 11.85 0.23
C ALA A 255 -2.15 10.50 0.73
N SER A 256 -1.05 10.48 1.49
CA SER A 256 -0.54 9.26 2.12
C SER A 256 -1.57 8.61 3.05
N LEU A 257 -2.26 9.39 3.90
CA LEU A 257 -3.29 8.85 4.81
C LEU A 257 -4.51 8.30 4.06
N ILE A 258 -5.00 9.00 3.03
CA ILE A 258 -6.12 8.51 2.21
C ILE A 258 -5.72 7.21 1.50
N VAL A 259 -4.52 7.16 0.91
CA VAL A 259 -4.04 5.96 0.22
C VAL A 259 -3.88 4.79 1.19
N ILE A 260 -3.32 5.01 2.38
CA ILE A 260 -3.25 3.98 3.42
C ILE A 260 -4.67 3.48 3.74
N PHE A 261 -5.60 4.38 4.04
CA PHE A 261 -6.95 4.02 4.46
C PHE A 261 -7.74 3.27 3.37
N VAL A 262 -7.72 3.76 2.13
CA VAL A 262 -8.35 3.10 0.97
C VAL A 262 -7.73 1.73 0.74
N THR A 263 -6.41 1.62 0.84
CA THR A 263 -5.73 0.32 0.66
C THR A 263 -6.06 -0.65 1.79
N MET A 264 -6.26 -0.18 3.02
CA MET A 264 -6.74 -1.01 4.13
C MET A 264 -8.17 -1.49 3.89
N ILE A 265 -9.05 -0.62 3.40
CA ILE A 265 -10.45 -0.97 3.09
C ILE A 265 -10.52 -2.09 2.05
N PHE A 266 -9.75 -2.01 0.96
CA PHE A 266 -9.93 -2.93 -0.17
C PHE A 266 -8.88 -4.06 -0.28
N SER A 267 -7.73 -3.93 0.37
CA SER A 267 -6.59 -4.81 0.06
C SER A 267 -6.02 -5.56 1.26
N LYS A 268 -5.65 -4.85 2.33
CA LYS A 268 -4.99 -5.43 3.50
C LYS A 268 -5.25 -4.65 4.80
N PRO A 269 -6.01 -5.18 5.77
CA PRO A 269 -6.36 -4.51 7.01
C PRO A 269 -5.35 -4.74 8.13
N ASP A 270 -4.07 -4.77 7.79
CA ASP A 270 -3.06 -5.09 8.79
C ASP A 270 -2.59 -3.81 9.49
N PHE A 271 -3.16 -3.57 10.67
CA PHE A 271 -2.81 -2.44 11.51
C PHE A 271 -1.41 -2.59 12.14
N ALA A 272 -0.71 -3.72 12.00
CA ALA A 272 0.64 -3.88 12.57
C ALA A 272 1.72 -3.15 11.75
N PHE A 273 1.40 -2.70 10.53
CA PHE A 273 2.37 -1.97 9.71
C PHE A 273 2.72 -0.60 10.31
N LEU A 274 4.00 -0.42 10.61
CA LEU A 274 4.53 0.80 11.20
C LEU A 274 4.33 2.04 10.31
N SER A 275 4.23 1.88 8.98
CA SER A 275 3.97 2.98 8.05
C SER A 275 2.64 3.68 8.36
N ILE A 276 1.61 2.94 8.76
CA ILE A 276 0.30 3.49 9.14
C ILE A 276 0.46 4.49 10.29
N TRP A 277 1.03 4.01 11.39
CA TRP A 277 1.18 4.77 12.62
C TRP A 277 2.16 5.92 12.47
N LEU A 278 3.20 5.73 11.65
CA LEU A 278 4.15 6.79 11.34
C LEU A 278 3.46 7.97 10.66
N PHE A 279 2.70 7.72 9.59
CA PHE A 279 2.03 8.79 8.85
C PHE A 279 0.89 9.44 9.64
N LEU A 280 0.15 8.67 10.46
CA LEU A 280 -0.79 9.23 11.42
C LEU A 280 -0.06 10.12 12.44
N GLY A 281 1.02 9.64 13.04
CA GLY A 281 1.82 10.39 14.00
C GLY A 281 2.35 11.71 13.44
N ILE A 282 2.88 11.70 12.21
CA ILE A 282 3.31 12.91 11.49
C ILE A 282 2.13 13.87 11.32
N ALA A 283 0.96 13.38 10.88
CA ALA A 283 -0.21 14.21 10.63
C ALA A 283 -0.75 14.89 11.90
N TYR A 284 -0.92 14.13 12.99
CA TYR A 284 -1.38 14.68 14.26
C TYR A 284 -0.36 15.66 14.88
N ASN A 285 0.94 15.39 14.73
CA ASN A 285 1.97 16.34 15.18
C ASN A 285 1.92 17.65 14.39
N GLU A 286 1.67 17.61 13.08
CA GLU A 286 1.57 18.81 12.25
C GLU A 286 0.34 19.65 12.58
N ILE A 287 -0.80 19.01 12.84
CA ILE A 287 -2.01 19.70 13.34
C ILE A 287 -1.73 20.41 14.65
N LYS A 288 -1.06 19.74 15.59
CA LYS A 288 -0.68 20.32 16.88
C LYS A 288 0.23 21.53 16.71
N ARG A 289 1.31 21.41 15.91
CA ARG A 289 2.23 22.53 15.64
C ARG A 289 1.52 23.73 15.02
N ARG A 290 0.55 23.49 14.14
CA ARG A 290 -0.26 24.57 13.56
C ARG A 290 -1.14 25.23 14.61
N ALA A 291 -1.79 24.45 15.47
CA ALA A 291 -2.59 24.96 16.57
C ALA A 291 -1.76 25.80 17.57
N GLU A 292 -0.48 25.46 17.79
CA GLU A 292 0.44 26.24 18.63
C GLU A 292 0.91 27.55 17.97
N LYS A 293 0.98 27.60 16.63
CA LYS A 293 1.32 28.83 15.88
C LYS A 293 0.13 29.79 15.73
N TRP A 294 -1.09 29.27 15.68
CA TRP A 294 -2.33 30.06 15.50
C TRP A 294 -2.64 31.09 16.62
N PRO A 295 -2.36 30.87 17.93
CA PRO A 295 -2.62 31.86 18.96
C PRO A 295 -1.73 33.11 18.88
N LEU A 296 -0.70 33.14 18.02
CA LEU A 296 0.23 34.26 17.91
C LEU A 296 -0.13 35.28 16.80
N THR A 297 -1.23 35.07 16.07
CA THR A 297 -1.63 35.92 14.92
C THR A 297 -2.94 36.68 15.12
N ILE A 298 -3.53 36.68 16.32
CA ILE A 298 -4.66 37.56 16.67
C ILE A 298 -4.13 38.68 17.55
N GLY A 299 -3.46 39.65 16.92
CA GLY A 299 -3.15 40.95 17.50
C GLY A 299 -3.62 42.04 16.53
N PRO A 300 -4.41 42.98 17.02
CA PRO A 300 -3.96 44.38 17.05
C PRO A 300 -3.34 44.73 18.40
#